data_AF-A0A5E8HBU5-F1
#
_entry.id   AF-A0A5E8HBU5-F1
#
_cell.length_a   1.000
_cell.length_b   1.000
_cell.length_c   1.000
_cell.angle_alpha   90.00
_cell.angle_beta   90.00
_cell.angle_gamma   90.00
#
_symmetry.space_group_name_H-M   'P 1'
#
loop_
_entity.id
_entity.type
_entity.pdbx_description
1 polymer ?
#
loop_
_entity_poly.entity_id
_entity_poly.type
_entity_poly.pdbx_seq_one_letter_code
_entity_poly.pdbx_strand_id
1 'polypeptide(L)'
;MVSDPFFLLFVFSVFLSAPLHSQWFGKETSFETIWNEFQKEPSLHSIAFKKETYPILREIETKQEEEFQYYQNLCKSNEIRDLSDILKQISFYDALLHIRRCAEGKKEDLLPIEKDSKKRIFDLILFPKLEILPNEITNDEIYSLVRELLREWEKTVYLFSNFYKPHEVLFLGKEREYSLTMNRILYSEMPESKRKTLLLRLLQDIKSHQKSTYQLFYYSNQNPWNLKTLKLENEKSKSIFLEILKLWKLDPIFSNTQRSQLNDLEICLAKIPSDQTKIRIFGFFGFFHDYGRFGYENQIGALGSNQTRLQYIHQTLFQSHHFQKRLENVMISCKNSVESQKEL
;
A
#
# COMPACT_ATOMS: atom_id res chain seq x y z
N MET A 1 -33.87 -15.23 -66.01
CA MET A 1 -33.36 -15.23 -64.62
C MET A 1 -32.32 -16.33 -64.52
N VAL A 2 -31.07 -16.00 -64.84
CA VAL A 2 -29.94 -16.93 -64.73
C VAL A 2 -29.06 -16.34 -63.64
N SER A 3 -29.09 -16.98 -62.47
CA SER A 3 -28.16 -16.73 -61.38
C SER A 3 -26.81 -17.31 -61.81
N ASP A 4 -25.93 -16.46 -62.34
CA ASP A 4 -24.61 -16.88 -62.78
C ASP A 4 -23.78 -17.37 -61.58
N PRO A 5 -23.39 -18.66 -61.53
CA PRO A 5 -22.59 -19.22 -60.44
C PRO A 5 -21.17 -18.62 -60.40
N PHE A 6 -20.75 -17.94 -61.46
CA PHE A 6 -19.48 -17.23 -61.54
C PHE A 6 -19.42 -15.99 -60.63
N PHE A 7 -20.55 -15.32 -60.37
CA PHE A 7 -20.54 -14.13 -59.52
C PHE A 7 -20.29 -14.48 -58.05
N LEU A 8 -20.82 -15.62 -57.58
CA LEU A 8 -20.58 -16.13 -56.22
C LEU A 8 -19.15 -16.65 -56.03
N LEU A 9 -18.58 -17.28 -57.07
CA LEU A 9 -17.19 -17.76 -57.04
C LEU A 9 -16.17 -16.61 -57.05
N PHE A 10 -16.45 -15.52 -57.77
CA PHE A 10 -15.57 -14.34 -57.80
C PHE A 10 -15.57 -13.57 -56.48
N VAL A 11 -16.72 -13.47 -55.81
CA VAL A 11 -16.81 -12.87 -54.47
C VAL A 11 -16.06 -13.72 -53.45
N PHE A 12 -16.20 -15.05 -53.48
CA PHE A 12 -15.48 -15.94 -52.57
C PHE A 12 -13.96 -15.94 -52.80
N SER A 13 -13.49 -15.83 -54.05
CA SER A 13 -12.05 -15.78 -54.34
C SER A 13 -11.38 -14.48 -53.92
N VAL A 14 -12.10 -13.34 -53.93
CA VAL A 14 -11.58 -12.06 -53.46
C VAL A 14 -11.47 -12.02 -51.92
N PHE A 15 -12.35 -12.73 -51.19
CA PHE A 15 -12.24 -12.85 -49.73
C PHE A 15 -11.22 -13.90 -49.23
N LEU A 16 -10.84 -14.87 -50.08
CA LEU A 16 -9.84 -15.89 -49.73
C LEU A 16 -8.39 -15.49 -50.05
N SER A 17 -8.19 -14.43 -50.83
CA SER A 17 -6.85 -14.02 -51.32
C SER A 17 -6.38 -12.65 -50.84
N ALA A 18 -7.21 -11.90 -50.11
CA ALA A 18 -6.71 -10.78 -49.32
C ALA A 18 -6.10 -11.35 -48.03
N PRO A 19 -4.77 -11.24 -47.81
CA PRO A 19 -4.27 -11.49 -46.48
C PRO A 19 -4.95 -10.45 -45.59
N LEU A 20 -5.78 -10.90 -44.65
CA LEU A 20 -6.23 -10.09 -43.52
C LEU A 20 -4.97 -9.68 -42.76
N HIS A 21 -4.29 -8.63 -43.25
CA HIS A 21 -3.27 -7.95 -42.51
C HIS A 21 -3.99 -7.41 -41.29
N SER A 22 -3.71 -8.01 -40.13
CA SER A 22 -4.03 -7.49 -38.81
C SER A 22 -3.23 -6.22 -38.51
N GLN A 23 -3.18 -5.29 -39.46
CA GLN A 23 -2.90 -3.90 -39.26
C GLN A 23 -4.31 -3.32 -39.22
N TRP A 24 -4.86 -2.98 -38.05
CA TRP A 24 -4.81 -1.60 -37.58
C TRP A 24 -5.35 -1.48 -36.14
N PHE A 25 -5.17 -2.50 -35.30
CA PHE A 25 -5.11 -2.26 -33.87
C PHE A 25 -3.65 -1.90 -33.57
N GLY A 26 -3.37 -0.62 -33.31
CA GLY A 26 -2.08 -0.24 -32.75
C GLY A 26 -1.80 -1.19 -31.58
N LYS A 27 -0.61 -1.82 -31.54
CA LYS A 27 -0.25 -2.77 -30.48
C LYS A 27 -0.43 -2.06 -29.15
N GLU A 28 -1.57 -2.23 -28.49
CA GLU A 28 -1.73 -1.84 -27.11
C GLU A 28 -0.62 -2.57 -26.35
N THR A 29 0.23 -1.81 -25.66
CA THR A 29 1.30 -2.39 -24.86
C THR A 29 0.66 -3.35 -23.88
N SER A 30 1.04 -4.63 -23.98
CA SER A 30 0.51 -5.64 -23.06
C SER A 30 0.85 -5.24 -21.63
N PHE A 31 -0.01 -5.58 -20.67
CA PHE A 31 0.31 -5.30 -19.26
C PHE A 31 1.63 -5.97 -18.83
N GLU A 32 2.03 -7.08 -19.47
CA GLU A 32 3.33 -7.70 -19.23
C GLU A 32 4.50 -6.79 -19.59
N THR A 33 4.40 -6.05 -20.70
CA THR A 33 5.40 -5.05 -21.08
C THR A 33 5.47 -3.93 -20.04
N ILE A 34 4.31 -3.39 -19.66
CA ILE A 34 4.18 -2.32 -18.64
C ILE A 34 4.73 -2.77 -17.28
N TRP A 35 4.44 -4.01 -16.89
CA TRP A 35 4.93 -4.62 -15.65
C TRP A 35 6.47 -4.75 -15.65
N ASN A 36 7.04 -5.22 -16.75
CA ASN A 36 8.49 -5.39 -16.88
C ASN A 36 9.25 -4.05 -16.94
N GLU A 37 8.65 -3.01 -17.53
CA GLU A 37 9.16 -1.64 -17.47
C GLU A 37 9.15 -1.12 -16.02
N PHE A 38 8.02 -1.25 -15.32
CA PHE A 38 7.91 -0.82 -13.93
C PHE A 38 8.89 -1.55 -12.99
N GLN A 39 9.14 -2.84 -13.20
CA GLN A 39 10.13 -3.60 -12.41
C GLN A 39 11.56 -3.08 -12.57
N LYS A 40 11.89 -2.46 -13.72
CA LYS A 40 13.21 -1.87 -13.98
C LYS A 40 13.30 -0.44 -13.47
N GLU A 41 12.25 0.32 -13.73
CA GLU A 41 12.17 1.74 -13.41
C GLU A 41 10.81 2.06 -12.76
N PRO A 42 10.70 1.90 -11.43
CA PRO A 42 9.45 2.16 -10.74
C PRO A 42 9.04 3.62 -10.92
N SER A 43 7.86 3.85 -11.46
CA SER A 43 7.31 5.19 -11.73
C SER A 43 5.82 5.24 -11.39
N LEU A 44 5.23 6.43 -11.43
CA LEU A 44 3.81 6.65 -11.15
C LEU A 44 2.95 6.64 -12.42
N HIS A 45 3.37 5.91 -13.45
CA HIS A 45 2.62 5.80 -14.70
C HIS A 45 1.26 5.13 -14.47
N SER A 46 0.21 5.69 -15.09
CA SER A 46 -1.16 5.19 -14.98
C SER A 46 -1.98 5.57 -16.21
N ILE A 47 -2.99 4.74 -16.53
CA ILE A 47 -3.99 5.05 -17.54
C ILE A 47 -5.39 5.30 -16.96
N ALA A 48 -5.47 5.59 -15.66
CA ALA A 48 -6.72 5.86 -14.94
C ALA A 48 -7.59 6.95 -15.58
N PHE A 49 -6.97 7.89 -16.32
CA PHE A 49 -7.66 8.98 -17.03
C PHE A 49 -8.68 8.54 -18.08
N LYS A 50 -8.66 7.27 -18.52
CA LYS A 50 -9.53 6.75 -19.59
C LYS A 50 -10.94 6.32 -19.15
N LYS A 51 -11.32 6.46 -17.88
CA LYS A 51 -12.59 5.90 -17.32
C LYS A 51 -13.40 6.95 -16.54
N GLU A 52 -14.71 7.04 -16.81
CA GLU A 52 -15.57 8.15 -16.35
C GLU A 52 -16.40 7.90 -15.06
N THR A 53 -16.60 6.66 -14.60
CA THR A 53 -17.53 6.37 -13.49
C THR A 53 -16.92 5.53 -12.37
N TYR A 54 -17.43 5.76 -11.15
CA TYR A 54 -16.86 5.28 -9.89
C TYR A 54 -17.95 4.64 -9.01
N PRO A 55 -17.68 3.47 -8.39
CA PRO A 55 -18.49 3.00 -7.27
C PRO A 55 -18.20 3.83 -6.02
N ILE A 56 -19.26 4.26 -5.32
CA ILE A 56 -19.18 5.05 -4.09
C ILE A 56 -18.80 4.12 -2.93
N LEU A 57 -17.67 4.40 -2.27
CA LEU A 57 -17.19 3.63 -1.11
C LEU A 57 -17.64 4.20 0.25
N ARG A 58 -18.34 5.35 0.28
CA ARG A 58 -18.60 6.12 1.52
C ARG A 58 -19.61 5.48 2.48
N GLU A 59 -20.56 4.67 2.02
CA GLU A 59 -21.66 4.20 2.90
C GLU A 59 -21.22 3.19 3.98
N ILE A 60 -20.15 2.42 3.74
CA ILE A 60 -19.69 1.38 4.69
C ILE A 60 -18.89 2.01 5.84
N GLU A 61 -18.00 2.96 5.53
CA GLU A 61 -17.13 3.62 6.51
C GLU A 61 -17.94 4.44 7.53
N THR A 62 -19.02 5.10 7.08
CA THR A 62 -19.88 5.90 7.98
C THR A 62 -20.60 5.05 9.03
N LYS A 63 -21.14 3.89 8.65
CA LYS A 63 -21.83 3.00 9.60
C LYS A 63 -20.88 2.42 10.65
N GLN A 64 -19.67 2.05 10.22
CA GLN A 64 -18.66 1.52 11.12
C GLN A 64 -18.22 2.57 12.15
N GLU A 65 -18.02 3.81 11.69
CA GLU A 65 -17.68 4.93 12.58
C GLU A 65 -18.79 5.21 13.60
N GLU A 66 -20.06 5.21 13.17
CA GLU A 66 -21.21 5.35 14.08
C GLU A 66 -21.24 4.23 15.14
N GLU A 67 -20.97 2.99 14.74
CA GLU A 67 -20.91 1.84 15.66
C GLU A 67 -19.75 1.99 16.66
N PHE A 68 -18.58 2.45 16.21
CA PHE A 68 -17.45 2.73 17.08
C PHE A 68 -17.81 3.79 18.13
N GLN A 69 -18.41 4.92 17.70
CA GLN A 69 -18.81 5.99 18.62
C GLN A 69 -19.88 5.55 19.62
N TYR A 70 -20.82 4.70 19.20
CA TYR A 70 -21.82 4.12 20.08
C TYR A 70 -21.17 3.34 21.23
N TYR A 71 -20.27 2.39 20.94
CA TYR A 71 -19.59 1.63 21.99
C TYR A 71 -18.59 2.48 22.80
N GLN A 72 -17.92 3.45 22.17
CA GLN A 72 -17.03 4.40 22.84
C GLN A 72 -17.76 5.16 23.96
N ASN A 73 -19.01 5.54 23.73
CA ASN A 73 -19.86 6.22 24.73
C ASN A 73 -20.36 5.31 25.84
N LEU A 74 -20.50 4.00 25.58
CA LEU A 74 -20.96 3.02 26.57
C LEU A 74 -19.83 2.47 27.45
N CYS A 75 -18.59 2.44 26.94
CA CYS A 75 -17.43 1.97 27.70
C CYS A 75 -17.15 2.90 28.90
N LYS A 76 -17.19 2.33 30.11
CA LYS A 76 -16.97 3.08 31.36
C LYS A 76 -15.49 3.29 31.71
N SER A 77 -14.58 2.62 31.00
CA SER A 77 -13.14 2.73 31.24
C SER A 77 -12.52 3.77 30.32
N ASN A 78 -12.08 4.90 30.90
CA ASN A 78 -11.36 5.94 30.14
C ASN A 78 -10.06 5.39 29.52
N GLU A 79 -9.35 4.51 30.22
CA GLU A 79 -8.11 3.91 29.71
C GLU A 79 -8.37 3.03 28.48
N ILE A 80 -9.45 2.22 28.46
CA ILE A 80 -9.77 1.41 27.28
C ILE A 80 -10.25 2.29 26.12
N ARG A 81 -11.00 3.37 26.40
CA ARG A 81 -11.38 4.37 25.38
C ARG A 81 -10.16 5.00 24.73
N ASP A 82 -9.22 5.46 25.56
CA ASP A 82 -7.94 6.04 25.15
C ASP A 82 -7.13 5.07 24.27
N LEU A 83 -6.98 3.82 24.71
CA LEU A 83 -6.27 2.79 23.93
C LEU A 83 -6.99 2.44 22.64
N SER A 84 -8.33 2.46 22.63
CA SER A 84 -9.13 2.19 21.42
C SER A 84 -8.98 3.31 20.40
N ASP A 85 -8.89 4.57 20.83
CA ASP A 85 -8.63 5.71 19.93
C ASP A 85 -7.24 5.64 19.30
N ILE A 86 -6.22 5.19 20.05
CA ILE A 86 -4.89 4.89 19.50
C ILE A 86 -4.97 3.72 18.52
N LEU A 87 -5.58 2.60 18.94
CA LEU A 87 -5.66 1.38 18.16
C LEU A 87 -6.44 1.60 16.85
N LYS A 88 -7.45 2.47 16.85
CA LYS A 88 -8.23 2.81 15.66
C LYS A 88 -7.37 3.39 14.53
N GLN A 89 -6.30 4.11 14.87
CA GLN A 89 -5.34 4.64 13.89
C GLN A 89 -4.50 3.54 13.23
N ILE A 90 -4.37 2.38 13.88
CA ILE A 90 -3.55 1.24 13.45
C ILE A 90 -4.40 0.12 12.82
N SER A 91 -5.52 -0.21 13.47
CA SER A 91 -6.47 -1.28 13.15
C SER A 91 -7.88 -0.94 13.66
N PHE A 92 -8.76 -0.53 12.73
CA PHE A 92 -10.12 -0.12 13.07
C PHE A 92 -10.94 -1.25 13.70
N TYR A 93 -10.90 -2.46 13.12
CA TYR A 93 -11.69 -3.59 13.63
C TYR A 93 -11.20 -4.10 14.98
N ASP A 94 -9.88 -4.07 15.23
CA ASP A 94 -9.38 -4.41 16.57
C ASP A 94 -9.91 -3.38 17.57
N ALA A 95 -9.81 -2.07 17.26
CA ALA A 95 -10.36 -1.01 18.11
C ALA A 95 -11.86 -1.19 18.39
N LEU A 96 -12.66 -1.48 17.36
CA LEU A 96 -14.10 -1.75 17.49
C LEU A 96 -14.37 -2.96 18.40
N LEU A 97 -13.59 -4.05 18.24
CA LEU A 97 -13.73 -5.25 19.05
C LEU A 97 -13.41 -4.97 20.53
N HIS A 98 -12.33 -4.24 20.81
CA HIS A 98 -11.93 -3.92 22.19
C HIS A 98 -12.93 -2.98 22.87
N ILE A 99 -13.43 -1.96 22.17
CA ILE A 99 -14.39 -1.03 22.75
C ILE A 99 -15.76 -1.68 22.98
N ARG A 100 -16.19 -2.56 22.06
CA ARG A 100 -17.39 -3.37 22.24
C ARG A 100 -17.29 -4.28 23.46
N ARG A 101 -16.16 -4.99 23.62
CA ARG A 101 -15.88 -5.81 24.82
C ARG A 101 -15.90 -4.98 26.10
N CYS A 102 -15.42 -3.73 26.07
CA CYS A 102 -15.53 -2.84 27.21
C CYS A 102 -16.98 -2.46 27.54
N ALA A 103 -17.78 -2.16 26.51
CA ALA A 103 -19.17 -1.76 26.68
C ALA A 103 -20.06 -2.91 27.19
N GLU A 104 -19.81 -4.14 26.72
CA GLU A 104 -20.58 -5.33 27.06
C GLU A 104 -20.03 -6.08 28.29
N GLY A 105 -18.77 -5.83 28.67
CA GLY A 105 -18.04 -6.57 29.70
C GLY A 105 -18.38 -6.16 31.14
N LYS A 106 -18.11 -7.07 32.08
CA LYS A 106 -18.20 -6.78 33.52
C LYS A 106 -16.95 -6.04 34.01
N LYS A 107 -17.02 -5.47 35.21
CA LYS A 107 -15.89 -4.76 35.83
C LYS A 107 -14.60 -5.60 35.92
N GLU A 108 -14.77 -6.91 36.12
CA GLU A 108 -13.71 -7.92 36.20
C GLU A 108 -13.00 -8.16 34.85
N ASP A 109 -13.67 -7.90 33.73
CA ASP A 109 -13.12 -8.09 32.37
C ASP A 109 -12.26 -6.90 31.91
N LEU A 110 -12.37 -5.74 32.57
CA LEU A 110 -11.71 -4.50 32.14
C LEU A 110 -10.18 -4.59 32.14
N LEU A 111 -9.59 -5.20 33.18
CA LEU A 111 -8.13 -5.35 33.26
C LEU A 111 -7.56 -6.28 32.18
N PRO A 112 -8.15 -7.47 31.92
CA PRO A 112 -7.81 -8.28 30.76
C PRO A 112 -7.91 -7.53 29.42
N ILE A 113 -9.01 -6.79 29.20
CA ILE A 113 -9.23 -6.03 27.95
C ILE A 113 -8.14 -4.98 27.77
N GLU A 114 -7.82 -4.21 28.82
CA GLU A 114 -6.77 -3.20 28.79
C GLU A 114 -5.40 -3.80 28.42
N LYS A 115 -5.03 -4.92 29.06
CA LYS A 115 -3.77 -5.62 28.76
C LYS A 115 -3.71 -6.11 27.32
N ASP A 116 -4.80 -6.68 26.82
CA ASP A 116 -4.91 -7.16 25.44
C ASP A 116 -4.80 -5.98 24.45
N SER A 117 -5.48 -4.85 24.71
CA SER A 117 -5.37 -3.63 23.90
C SER A 117 -3.94 -3.08 23.85
N LYS A 118 -3.25 -3.01 24.99
CA LYS A 118 -1.84 -2.56 25.05
C LYS A 118 -0.92 -3.46 24.25
N LYS A 119 -1.06 -4.77 24.42
CA LYS A 119 -0.30 -5.77 23.67
C LYS A 119 -0.57 -5.64 22.18
N ARG A 120 -1.84 -5.49 21.78
CA ARG A 120 -2.22 -5.36 20.38
C ARG A 120 -1.62 -4.12 19.73
N ILE A 121 -1.68 -2.97 20.40
CA ILE A 121 -1.01 -1.75 19.91
C ILE A 121 0.49 -2.02 19.72
N PHE A 122 1.17 -2.55 20.73
CA PHE A 122 2.61 -2.84 20.67
C PHE A 122 2.97 -3.80 19.53
N ASP A 123 2.23 -4.90 19.40
CA ASP A 123 2.44 -5.88 18.35
C ASP A 123 2.28 -5.24 16.96
N LEU A 124 1.31 -4.34 16.79
CA LEU A 124 0.99 -3.76 15.49
C LEU A 124 1.88 -2.57 15.09
N ILE A 125 2.40 -1.78 16.04
CA ILE A 125 3.34 -0.69 15.73
C ILE A 125 4.73 -1.21 15.37
N LEU A 126 5.12 -2.37 15.90
CA LEU A 126 6.39 -3.00 15.58
C LEU A 126 6.23 -3.91 14.37
N PHE A 127 6.90 -3.57 13.28
CA PHE A 127 6.94 -4.44 12.11
C PHE A 127 7.72 -5.73 12.44
N PRO A 128 7.21 -6.93 12.09
CA PRO A 128 7.85 -8.20 12.43
C PRO A 128 9.30 -8.25 11.91
N LYS A 129 10.23 -8.56 12.82
CA LYS A 129 11.63 -8.71 12.43
C LYS A 129 11.78 -9.94 11.54
N LEU A 130 12.41 -9.72 10.40
CA LEU A 130 12.84 -10.77 9.50
C LEU A 130 14.26 -11.16 9.86
N GLU A 131 14.41 -12.13 10.75
CA GLU A 131 15.70 -12.74 10.98
C GLU A 131 15.80 -13.90 9.98
N ILE A 132 16.88 -13.95 9.22
CA ILE A 132 17.29 -15.16 8.51
C ILE A 132 18.66 -15.44 9.05
N LEU A 133 18.78 -16.50 9.84
CA LEU A 133 20.05 -16.94 10.37
C LEU A 133 20.73 -17.76 9.26
N PRO A 134 21.75 -17.22 8.55
CA PRO A 134 22.30 -17.87 7.36
C PRO A 134 22.89 -19.25 7.68
N ASN A 135 23.35 -19.43 8.92
CA ASN A 135 23.94 -20.66 9.42
C ASN A 135 22.92 -21.79 9.63
N GLU A 136 21.62 -21.49 9.64
CA GLU A 136 20.56 -22.49 9.82
C GLU A 136 20.07 -23.10 8.49
N ILE A 137 20.47 -22.53 7.35
CA ILE A 137 20.10 -23.03 6.03
C ILE A 137 21.30 -23.74 5.42
N THR A 138 21.33 -25.07 5.53
CA THR A 138 22.41 -25.93 5.02
C THR A 138 22.28 -26.27 3.54
N ASN A 139 21.10 -26.05 2.94
CA ASN A 139 20.80 -26.41 1.56
C ASN A 139 20.90 -25.19 0.63
N ASP A 140 21.82 -25.24 -0.34
CA ASP A 140 22.12 -24.13 -1.26
C ASP A 140 20.92 -23.69 -2.11
N GLU A 141 20.06 -24.63 -2.52
CA GLU A 141 18.86 -24.30 -3.31
C GLU A 141 17.85 -23.53 -2.46
N ILE A 142 17.65 -23.96 -1.20
CA ILE A 142 16.79 -23.26 -0.25
C ILE A 142 17.37 -21.88 0.05
N TYR A 143 18.69 -21.78 0.21
CA TYR A 143 19.36 -20.51 0.44
C TYR A 143 19.16 -19.52 -0.72
N SER A 144 19.33 -19.98 -1.97
CA SER A 144 19.06 -19.17 -3.16
C SER A 144 17.60 -18.70 -3.22
N LEU A 145 16.66 -19.60 -2.93
CA LEU A 145 15.24 -19.28 -2.88
C LEU A 145 14.91 -18.23 -1.81
N VAL A 146 15.51 -18.34 -0.62
CA VAL A 146 15.33 -17.35 0.45
C VAL A 146 15.89 -16.00 0.06
N ARG A 147 17.03 -15.94 -0.64
CA ARG A 147 17.57 -14.68 -1.17
C ARG A 147 16.63 -14.03 -2.19
N GLU A 148 16.01 -14.81 -3.07
CA GLU A 148 15.01 -14.30 -4.01
C GLU A 148 13.77 -13.81 -3.26
N LEU A 149 13.28 -14.59 -2.30
CA LEU A 149 12.11 -14.24 -1.50
C LEU A 149 12.32 -12.96 -0.70
N LEU A 150 13.52 -12.76 -0.15
CA LEU A 150 13.90 -11.51 0.50
C LEU A 150 13.79 -10.31 -0.43
N ARG A 151 14.33 -10.40 -1.65
CA ARG A 151 14.27 -9.30 -2.62
C ARG A 151 12.82 -8.96 -2.98
N GLU A 152 11.98 -9.98 -3.18
CA GLU A 152 10.57 -9.77 -3.51
C GLU A 152 9.76 -9.28 -2.29
N TRP A 153 10.11 -9.71 -1.09
CA TRP A 153 9.56 -9.18 0.14
C TRP A 153 9.93 -7.70 0.31
N GLU A 154 11.19 -7.30 0.09
CA GLU A 154 11.63 -5.90 0.18
C GLU A 154 10.86 -5.00 -0.79
N LYS A 155 10.66 -5.45 -2.04
CA LYS A 155 9.81 -4.73 -2.99
C LYS A 155 8.38 -4.58 -2.46
N THR A 156 7.82 -5.64 -1.89
CA THR A 156 6.46 -5.61 -1.33
C THR A 156 6.34 -4.56 -0.23
N VAL A 157 7.27 -4.57 0.72
CA VAL A 157 7.26 -3.66 1.88
C VAL A 157 7.62 -2.23 1.51
N TYR A 158 8.59 -2.02 0.62
CA TYR A 158 9.18 -0.69 0.39
C TYR A 158 8.69 0.02 -0.86
N LEU A 159 8.20 -0.73 -1.86
CA LEU A 159 7.68 -0.18 -3.11
C LEU A 159 6.18 -0.36 -3.22
N PHE A 160 5.67 -1.59 -3.13
CA PHE A 160 4.26 -1.87 -3.42
C PHE A 160 3.29 -1.43 -2.33
N SER A 161 3.72 -1.41 -1.07
CA SER A 161 2.94 -0.87 0.05
C SER A 161 2.62 0.63 -0.10
N ASN A 162 3.31 1.34 -0.99
CA ASN A 162 3.03 2.76 -1.25
C ASN A 162 1.78 2.94 -2.13
N PHE A 163 1.44 1.93 -2.94
CA PHE A 163 0.26 1.95 -3.79
C PHE A 163 -1.04 1.74 -3.00
N TYR A 164 -2.13 2.08 -3.67
CA TYR A 164 -3.49 2.14 -3.14
C TYR A 164 -3.90 0.96 -2.24
N LYS A 165 -4.24 1.29 -0.99
CA LYS A 165 -4.75 0.39 0.04
C LYS A 165 -5.80 1.06 0.96
N PRO A 166 -6.78 1.84 0.47
CA PRO A 166 -7.66 2.61 1.35
C PRO A 166 -8.62 1.73 2.14
N HIS A 167 -8.82 0.48 1.70
CA HIS A 167 -9.62 -0.51 2.37
C HIS A 167 -8.78 -1.45 3.23
N GLU A 168 -7.45 -1.25 3.27
CA GLU A 168 -6.66 -1.99 4.22
C GLU A 168 -6.92 -1.45 5.61
N VAL A 169 -7.47 -2.33 6.43
CA VAL A 169 -7.87 -2.01 7.79
C VAL A 169 -6.70 -2.13 8.76
N LEU A 170 -5.58 -2.72 8.32
CA LEU A 170 -4.41 -2.99 9.15
C LEU A 170 -3.16 -2.35 8.56
N PHE A 171 -2.44 -1.57 9.37
CA PHE A 171 -1.13 -1.04 9.03
C PHE A 171 -0.17 -2.15 8.56
N LEU A 172 0.26 -2.06 7.29
CA LEU A 172 1.14 -3.04 6.64
C LEU A 172 0.67 -4.50 6.78
N GLY A 173 -0.64 -4.74 6.76
CA GLY A 173 -1.22 -6.04 7.14
C GLY A 173 -0.69 -7.24 6.35
N LYS A 174 -0.71 -7.15 5.01
CA LYS A 174 -0.22 -8.23 4.13
C LYS A 174 1.29 -8.42 4.23
N GLU A 175 2.02 -7.32 4.32
CA GLU A 175 3.48 -7.32 4.49
C GLU A 175 3.88 -8.06 5.77
N ARG A 176 3.15 -7.80 6.87
CA ARG A 176 3.34 -8.49 8.15
C ARG A 176 3.02 -9.97 8.05
N GLU A 177 1.94 -10.35 7.36
CA GLU A 177 1.56 -11.74 7.13
C GLU A 177 2.66 -12.51 6.39
N TYR A 178 3.24 -11.91 5.34
CA TYR A 178 4.36 -12.51 4.62
C TYR A 178 5.61 -12.67 5.50
N SER A 179 5.95 -11.65 6.29
CA SER A 179 7.08 -11.74 7.24
C SER A 179 6.90 -12.87 8.24
N LEU A 180 5.73 -12.95 8.87
CA LEU A 180 5.42 -14.01 9.84
C LEU A 180 5.40 -15.40 9.20
N THR A 181 4.85 -15.50 7.98
CA THR A 181 4.80 -16.76 7.22
C THR A 181 6.19 -17.22 6.83
N MET A 182 7.06 -16.32 6.37
CA MET A 182 8.45 -16.68 6.06
C MET A 182 9.18 -17.16 7.32
N ASN A 183 9.10 -16.42 8.43
CA ASN A 183 9.71 -16.84 9.70
C ASN A 183 9.18 -18.23 10.12
N ARG A 184 7.87 -18.46 10.06
CA ARG A 184 7.27 -19.75 10.39
C ARG A 184 7.81 -20.89 9.53
N ILE A 185 7.98 -20.68 8.23
CA ILE A 185 8.49 -21.72 7.32
C ILE A 185 9.97 -22.01 7.62
N LEU A 186 10.78 -20.97 7.80
CA LEU A 186 12.23 -21.10 8.00
C LEU A 186 12.57 -21.75 9.34
N TYR A 187 11.91 -21.34 10.42
CA TYR A 187 12.22 -21.77 11.78
C TYR A 187 11.40 -22.97 12.28
N SER A 188 10.60 -23.57 11.40
CA SER A 188 9.88 -24.79 11.77
C SER A 188 10.69 -26.05 11.53
N GLU A 189 10.49 -27.02 12.42
CA GLU A 189 11.00 -28.39 12.30
C GLU A 189 10.18 -29.14 11.24
N MET A 190 10.45 -28.87 9.97
CA MET A 190 9.83 -29.56 8.84
C MET A 190 10.88 -30.11 7.86
N PRO A 191 10.56 -31.20 7.11
CA PRO A 191 11.46 -31.72 6.09
C PRO A 191 11.84 -30.66 5.04
N GLU A 192 13.09 -30.67 4.57
CA GLU A 192 13.61 -29.69 3.60
C GLU A 192 12.77 -29.58 2.32
N SER A 193 12.30 -30.72 1.81
CA SER A 193 11.43 -30.76 0.62
C SER A 193 10.13 -29.98 0.83
N LYS A 194 9.50 -30.15 2.00
CA LYS A 194 8.29 -29.41 2.38
C LYS A 194 8.58 -27.92 2.56
N ARG A 195 9.70 -27.58 3.20
CA ARG A 195 10.15 -26.18 3.36
C ARG A 195 10.31 -25.51 1.99
N LYS A 196 11.03 -26.16 1.06
CA LYS A 196 11.23 -25.68 -0.32
C LYS A 196 9.90 -25.43 -1.03
N THR A 197 8.96 -26.38 -0.97
CA THR A 197 7.63 -26.20 -1.58
C THR A 197 6.87 -25.02 -1.01
N LEU A 198 6.88 -24.83 0.31
CA LEU A 198 6.19 -23.71 0.96
C LEU A 198 6.83 -22.35 0.62
N LEU A 199 8.17 -22.29 0.58
CA LEU A 199 8.88 -21.09 0.17
C LEU A 199 8.62 -20.73 -1.31
N LEU A 200 8.58 -21.73 -2.20
CA LEU A 200 8.25 -21.50 -3.62
C LEU A 200 6.83 -20.96 -3.79
N ARG A 201 5.87 -21.53 -3.04
CA ARG A 201 4.49 -21.04 -3.03
C ARG A 201 4.41 -19.61 -2.51
N LEU A 202 5.08 -19.31 -1.40
CA LEU A 202 5.14 -17.96 -0.84
C LEU A 202 5.74 -16.95 -1.83
N LEU A 203 6.80 -17.33 -2.55
CA LEU A 203 7.40 -16.50 -3.59
C LEU A 203 6.40 -16.20 -4.73
N GLN A 204 5.65 -17.21 -5.18
CA GLN A 204 4.61 -17.04 -6.21
C GLN A 204 3.49 -16.12 -5.71
N ASP A 205 3.03 -16.31 -4.47
CA ASP A 205 2.00 -15.49 -3.86
C ASP A 205 2.43 -14.03 -3.75
N ILE A 206 3.68 -13.77 -3.30
CA ILE A 206 4.25 -12.42 -3.23
C ILE A 206 4.31 -11.79 -4.63
N LYS A 207 4.89 -12.46 -5.63
CA LYS A 207 5.00 -11.90 -7.00
C LYS A 207 3.63 -11.62 -7.61
N SER A 208 2.66 -12.51 -7.42
CA SER A 208 1.28 -12.33 -7.86
C SER A 208 0.62 -11.13 -7.17
N HIS A 209 0.84 -10.97 -5.86
CA HIS A 209 0.34 -9.82 -5.11
C HIS A 209 0.94 -8.50 -5.59
N GLN A 210 2.25 -8.43 -5.82
CA GLN A 210 2.89 -7.23 -6.37
C GLN A 210 2.31 -6.84 -7.74
N LYS A 211 2.22 -7.82 -8.65
CA LYS A 211 1.70 -7.62 -10.01
C LYS A 211 0.26 -7.12 -9.99
N SER A 212 -0.59 -7.77 -9.20
CA SER A 212 -2.00 -7.36 -9.05
C SER A 212 -2.14 -5.98 -8.41
N THR A 213 -1.31 -5.65 -7.41
CA THR A 213 -1.31 -4.32 -6.76
C THR A 213 -0.97 -3.22 -7.77
N TYR A 214 0.08 -3.41 -8.57
CA TYR A 214 0.44 -2.44 -9.60
C TYR A 214 -0.61 -2.37 -10.72
N GLN A 215 -1.17 -3.51 -11.13
CA GLN A 215 -2.25 -3.55 -12.12
C GLN A 215 -3.46 -2.74 -11.65
N LEU A 216 -3.85 -2.87 -10.38
CA LEU A 216 -4.93 -2.09 -9.79
C LEU A 216 -4.59 -0.60 -9.81
N PHE A 217 -3.39 -0.20 -9.36
CA PHE A 217 -2.96 1.20 -9.43
C PHE A 217 -3.00 1.77 -10.86
N TYR A 218 -2.48 1.00 -11.83
CA TYR A 218 -2.33 1.41 -13.22
C TYR A 218 -3.68 1.61 -13.94
N TYR A 219 -4.66 0.74 -13.69
CA TYR A 219 -5.95 0.72 -14.41
C TYR A 219 -7.16 1.24 -13.62
N SER A 220 -7.09 1.29 -12.29
CA SER A 220 -8.21 1.71 -11.44
C SER A 220 -8.30 3.23 -11.40
N ASN A 221 -9.51 3.76 -11.49
CA ASN A 221 -9.78 5.16 -11.22
C ASN A 221 -10.09 5.40 -9.73
N GLN A 222 -10.35 4.37 -8.92
CA GLN A 222 -10.77 4.51 -7.52
C GLN A 222 -9.82 5.39 -6.70
N ASN A 223 -10.38 6.36 -5.97
CA ASN A 223 -9.66 7.23 -5.06
C ASN A 223 -10.53 7.58 -3.84
N PRO A 224 -9.93 7.83 -2.67
CA PRO A 224 -10.68 8.03 -1.42
C PRO A 224 -11.52 9.32 -1.42
N TRP A 225 -11.23 10.24 -2.35
CA TRP A 225 -11.92 11.53 -2.43
C TRP A 225 -13.10 11.52 -3.41
N ASN A 226 -13.32 10.42 -4.14
CA ASN A 226 -14.33 10.30 -5.21
C ASN A 226 -14.21 11.41 -6.27
N LEU A 227 -12.99 11.80 -6.61
CA LEU A 227 -12.72 12.83 -7.62
C LEU A 227 -12.88 12.26 -9.03
N LYS A 228 -13.51 13.04 -9.91
CA LYS A 228 -13.97 12.60 -11.23
C LYS A 228 -12.89 12.59 -12.32
N THR A 229 -11.78 13.28 -12.11
CA THR A 229 -10.72 13.43 -13.12
C THR A 229 -9.35 13.25 -12.48
N LEU A 230 -8.39 12.74 -13.27
CA LEU A 230 -7.01 12.58 -12.82
C LEU A 230 -6.38 13.92 -12.42
N LYS A 231 -6.71 15.02 -13.11
CA LYS A 231 -6.24 16.36 -12.75
C LYS A 231 -6.66 16.74 -11.33
N LEU A 232 -7.95 16.61 -11.00
CA LEU A 232 -8.45 16.92 -9.65
C LEU A 232 -7.82 16.01 -8.60
N GLU A 233 -7.67 14.72 -8.91
CA GLU A 233 -7.00 13.77 -8.02
C GLU A 233 -5.52 14.14 -7.78
N ASN A 234 -4.79 14.52 -8.83
CA ASN A 234 -3.40 14.97 -8.73
C ASN A 234 -3.29 16.29 -7.94
N GLU A 235 -4.18 17.27 -8.18
CA GLU A 235 -4.24 18.51 -7.39
C GLU A 235 -4.47 18.21 -5.91
N LYS A 236 -5.45 17.36 -5.58
CA LYS A 236 -5.76 16.98 -4.19
C LYS A 236 -4.62 16.19 -3.54
N SER A 237 -4.08 15.19 -4.23
CA SER A 237 -2.96 14.36 -3.74
C SER A 237 -1.73 15.23 -3.48
N LYS A 238 -1.34 16.05 -4.46
CA LYS A 238 -0.19 16.94 -4.35
C LYS A 238 -0.36 17.93 -3.20
N SER A 239 -1.53 18.55 -3.06
CA SER A 239 -1.82 19.46 -1.95
C SER A 239 -1.64 18.77 -0.59
N ILE A 240 -2.25 17.59 -0.40
CA ILE A 240 -2.16 16.84 0.87
C ILE A 240 -0.72 16.44 1.17
N PHE A 241 -0.01 15.88 0.18
CA PHE A 241 1.34 15.36 0.40
C PHE A 241 2.32 16.50 0.71
N LEU A 242 2.20 17.64 0.02
CA LEU A 242 3.02 18.82 0.31
C LEU A 242 2.73 19.40 1.70
N GLU A 243 1.46 19.42 2.12
CA GLU A 243 1.09 19.81 3.48
C GLU A 243 1.75 18.89 4.52
N ILE A 244 1.59 17.57 4.39
CA ILE A 244 2.23 16.59 5.29
C ILE A 244 3.76 16.78 5.34
N LEU A 245 4.42 16.97 4.20
CA LEU A 245 5.87 17.18 4.16
C LEU A 245 6.31 18.45 4.89
N LYS A 246 5.55 19.54 4.78
CA LYS A 246 5.84 20.78 5.53
C LYS A 246 5.82 20.52 7.04
N LEU A 247 4.85 19.74 7.50
CA LEU A 247 4.70 19.40 8.92
C LEU A 247 5.81 18.49 9.41
N TRP A 248 6.11 17.43 8.65
CA TRP A 248 7.21 16.53 8.97
C TRP A 248 8.55 17.27 9.06
N LYS A 249 8.79 18.28 8.22
CA LYS A 249 10.04 19.07 8.30
C LYS A 249 10.21 19.88 9.57
N LEU A 250 9.13 20.16 10.30
CA LEU A 250 9.18 20.86 11.59
C LEU A 250 9.43 19.90 12.75
N ASP A 251 9.19 18.62 12.54
CA ASP A 251 9.28 17.61 13.58
C ASP A 251 10.73 17.44 14.08
N PRO A 252 10.99 17.58 15.40
CA PRO A 252 12.32 17.47 15.97
C PRO A 252 12.96 16.09 15.79
N ILE A 253 12.18 15.03 15.51
CA ILE A 253 12.70 13.67 15.43
C ILE A 253 13.61 13.42 14.22
N PHE A 254 13.39 14.17 13.13
CA PHE A 254 14.14 13.93 11.89
C PHE A 254 15.55 14.49 11.96
N SER A 255 16.49 13.63 11.62
CA SER A 255 17.88 14.01 11.36
C SER A 255 18.00 15.00 10.19
N ASN A 256 19.12 15.74 10.13
CA ASN A 256 19.39 16.65 9.02
C ASN A 256 19.35 15.96 7.65
N THR A 257 19.84 14.71 7.58
CA THR A 257 19.79 13.89 6.36
C THR A 257 18.36 13.61 5.93
N GLN A 258 17.49 13.17 6.86
CA GLN A 258 16.09 12.93 6.57
C GLN A 258 15.36 14.21 6.15
N ARG A 259 15.63 15.35 6.81
CA ARG A 259 15.06 16.64 6.41
C ARG A 259 15.47 17.02 4.99
N SER A 260 16.72 16.77 4.60
CA SER A 260 17.16 16.96 3.21
C SER A 260 16.38 16.07 2.24
N GLN A 261 16.17 14.80 2.57
CA GLN A 261 15.37 13.88 1.74
C GLN A 261 13.91 14.31 1.62
N LEU A 262 13.31 14.82 2.71
CA LEU A 262 11.96 15.40 2.68
C LEU A 262 11.89 16.68 1.84
N ASN A 263 12.97 17.49 1.84
CA ASN A 263 13.10 18.65 0.94
C ASN A 263 13.18 18.23 -0.53
N ASP A 264 14.01 17.23 -0.84
CA ASP A 264 14.13 16.71 -2.21
C ASP A 264 12.80 16.11 -2.70
N LEU A 265 12.07 15.43 -1.82
CA LEU A 265 10.75 14.89 -2.14
C LEU A 265 9.72 16.00 -2.39
N GLU A 266 9.69 17.06 -1.57
CA GLU A 266 8.82 18.23 -1.81
C GLU A 266 9.13 18.85 -3.18
N ILE A 267 10.41 19.09 -3.48
CA ILE A 267 10.84 19.67 -4.76
C ILE A 267 10.44 18.76 -5.92
N CYS A 268 10.61 17.44 -5.77
CA CYS A 268 10.25 16.48 -6.81
C CYS A 268 8.74 16.47 -7.06
N LEU A 269 7.90 16.40 -6.02
CA LEU A 269 6.45 16.46 -6.15
C LEU A 269 5.99 17.78 -6.78
N ALA A 270 6.63 18.91 -6.42
CA ALA A 270 6.34 20.21 -7.00
C ALA A 270 6.55 20.23 -8.52
N LYS A 271 7.55 19.50 -9.04
CA LYS A 271 7.86 19.42 -10.47
C LYS A 271 6.84 18.62 -11.30
N ILE A 272 6.05 17.74 -10.69
CA ILE A 272 5.03 16.97 -11.42
C ILE A 272 3.82 17.89 -11.70
N PRO A 273 3.49 18.21 -12.96
CA PRO A 273 2.32 19.04 -13.28
C PRO A 273 1.02 18.30 -12.93
N SER A 274 0.05 19.00 -12.34
CA SER A 274 -1.20 18.36 -11.93
C SER A 274 -2.09 17.94 -13.11
N ASP A 275 -1.92 18.59 -14.26
CA ASP A 275 -2.59 18.30 -15.53
C ASP A 275 -1.94 17.15 -16.33
N GLN A 276 -0.85 16.58 -15.82
CA GLN A 276 -0.20 15.43 -16.44
C GLN A 276 -1.15 14.22 -16.50
N THR A 277 -1.40 13.72 -17.71
CA THR A 277 -2.39 12.66 -17.95
C THR A 277 -1.81 11.26 -17.75
N LYS A 278 -0.49 11.08 -17.80
CA LYS A 278 0.16 9.77 -17.67
C LYS A 278 0.65 9.45 -16.27
N ILE A 279 0.67 10.44 -15.37
CA ILE A 279 1.20 10.28 -14.00
C ILE A 279 0.09 10.45 -12.99
N ARG A 280 0.02 9.50 -12.07
CA ARG A 280 -0.94 9.47 -10.98
C ARG A 280 -0.22 9.61 -9.65
N ILE A 281 -0.16 10.84 -9.13
CA ILE A 281 0.56 11.19 -7.88
C ILE A 281 0.07 10.37 -6.70
N PHE A 282 -1.20 9.99 -6.73
CA PHE A 282 -1.85 9.15 -5.74
C PHE A 282 -1.14 7.81 -5.47
N GLY A 283 -0.22 7.34 -6.32
CA GLY A 283 0.57 6.14 -6.04
C GLY A 283 1.50 6.24 -4.83
N PHE A 284 1.63 7.42 -4.20
CA PHE A 284 2.29 7.58 -2.89
C PHE A 284 1.35 7.52 -1.69
N PHE A 285 0.04 7.33 -1.91
CA PHE A 285 -0.96 7.42 -0.86
C PHE A 285 -0.65 6.52 0.33
N GLY A 286 -0.24 5.26 0.11
CA GLY A 286 0.08 4.34 1.20
C GLY A 286 1.16 4.88 2.13
N PHE A 287 2.23 5.47 1.59
CA PHE A 287 3.29 6.07 2.42
C PHE A 287 2.79 7.25 3.26
N PHE A 288 2.14 8.23 2.62
CA PHE A 288 1.67 9.42 3.32
C PHE A 288 0.54 9.13 4.30
N HIS A 289 -0.32 8.18 3.97
CA HIS A 289 -1.43 7.76 4.82
C HIS A 289 -0.94 6.99 6.04
N ASP A 290 -0.06 6.00 5.86
CA ASP A 290 0.46 5.17 6.93
C ASP A 290 1.19 6.00 8.00
N TYR A 291 2.08 6.90 7.58
CA TYR A 291 2.87 7.71 8.50
C TYR A 291 2.15 9.00 8.92
N GLY A 292 1.31 9.58 8.05
CA GLY A 292 0.60 10.83 8.32
C GLY A 292 -0.38 10.73 9.48
N ARG A 293 -0.96 9.54 9.72
CA ARG A 293 -1.81 9.24 10.89
C ARG A 293 -1.10 9.52 12.22
N PHE A 294 0.22 9.35 12.28
CA PHE A 294 1.03 9.51 13.49
C PHE A 294 1.88 10.79 13.47
N GLY A 295 1.50 11.80 12.66
CA GLY A 295 2.23 13.06 12.55
C GLY A 295 2.31 13.84 13.87
N TYR A 296 3.33 14.71 13.98
CA TYR A 296 3.59 15.53 15.17
C TYR A 296 2.38 16.36 15.62
N GLU A 297 1.61 16.90 14.68
CA GLU A 297 0.45 17.74 15.00
C GLU A 297 -0.66 16.99 15.73
N ASN A 298 -0.86 15.72 15.40
CA ASN A 298 -1.82 14.85 16.08
C ASN A 298 -1.42 14.59 17.54
N GLN A 299 -0.13 14.77 17.89
CA GLN A 299 0.37 14.67 19.26
C GLN A 299 0.15 15.97 20.05
N ILE A 300 0.22 17.12 19.38
CA ILE A 300 -0.05 18.44 20.00
C ILE A 300 -1.54 18.55 20.34
N GLY A 301 -2.42 18.02 19.48
CA GLY A 301 -3.87 18.00 19.71
C GLY A 301 -4.33 16.96 20.74
N ALA A 302 -3.48 16.00 21.14
CA ALA A 302 -3.83 14.97 22.11
C ALA A 302 -3.77 15.52 23.55
N LEU A 303 -4.89 15.52 24.25
CA LEU A 303 -4.97 15.93 25.65
C LEU A 303 -4.63 14.76 26.58
N GLY A 304 -3.79 15.01 27.61
CA GLY A 304 -3.61 14.11 28.75
C GLY A 304 -2.76 12.85 28.50
N SER A 305 -3.26 11.70 28.94
CA SER A 305 -2.59 10.38 29.00
C SER A 305 -2.10 9.84 27.64
N ASN A 306 -2.75 10.21 26.54
CA ASN A 306 -2.41 9.68 25.22
C ASN A 306 -1.19 10.34 24.58
N GLN A 307 -0.80 11.54 25.02
CA GLN A 307 0.28 12.29 24.40
C GLN A 307 1.60 11.50 24.43
N THR A 308 2.01 10.97 25.59
CA THR A 308 3.24 10.19 25.72
C THR A 308 3.21 8.89 24.90
N ARG A 309 2.04 8.24 24.82
CA ARG A 309 1.86 7.01 24.03
C ARG A 309 2.00 7.29 22.54
N LEU A 310 1.34 8.34 22.05
CA LEU A 310 1.41 8.76 20.65
C LEU A 310 2.83 9.23 20.29
N GLN A 311 3.52 9.93 21.19
CA GLN A 311 4.93 10.28 21.03
C GLN A 311 5.82 9.05 20.88
N TYR A 312 5.63 8.03 21.72
CA TYR A 312 6.39 6.77 21.61
C TYR A 312 6.13 6.04 20.28
N ILE A 313 4.87 5.93 19.86
CA ILE A 313 4.47 5.30 18.59
C ILE A 313 5.09 6.08 17.42
N HIS A 314 4.95 7.39 17.42
CA HIS A 314 5.56 8.27 16.45
C HIS A 314 7.08 8.05 16.38
N GLN A 315 7.76 8.07 17.53
CA GLN A 315 9.20 7.86 17.55
C GLN A 315 9.61 6.52 16.95
N THR A 316 8.91 5.46 17.36
CA THR A 316 9.12 4.08 16.88
C THR A 316 8.96 3.98 15.36
N LEU A 317 7.94 4.63 14.80
CA LEU A 317 7.64 4.54 13.37
C LEU A 317 8.63 5.35 12.52
N PHE A 318 8.88 6.61 12.89
CA PHE A 318 9.67 7.54 12.07
C PHE A 318 11.19 7.34 12.19
N GLN A 319 11.67 6.72 13.27
CA GLN A 319 13.07 6.29 13.40
C GLN A 319 13.33 4.88 12.88
N SER A 320 12.29 4.18 12.40
CA SER A 320 12.46 2.82 11.87
C SER A 320 13.24 2.80 10.55
N HIS A 321 14.00 1.72 10.33
CA HIS A 321 14.63 1.47 9.03
C HIS A 321 13.59 1.34 7.89
N HIS A 322 12.38 0.90 8.20
CA HIS A 322 11.29 0.80 7.23
C HIS A 322 10.84 2.17 6.72
N PHE A 323 10.72 3.17 7.61
CA PHE A 323 10.41 4.55 7.19
C PHE A 323 11.48 5.07 6.23
N GLN A 324 12.76 4.92 6.60
CA GLN A 324 13.89 5.35 5.78
C GLN A 324 13.88 4.69 4.39
N LYS A 325 13.69 3.37 4.34
CA LYS A 325 13.65 2.62 3.07
C LYS A 325 12.44 2.96 2.21
N ARG A 326 11.27 3.20 2.80
CA ARG A 326 10.09 3.67 2.06
C ARG A 326 10.29 5.08 1.52
N LEU A 327 10.85 6.00 2.32
CA LEU A 327 11.18 7.36 1.87
C LEU A 327 12.14 7.33 0.66
N GLU A 328 13.18 6.50 0.70
CA GLU A 328 14.10 6.28 -0.43
C GLU A 328 13.35 5.82 -1.70
N ASN A 329 12.47 4.84 -1.60
CA ASN A 329 11.73 4.31 -2.74
C ASN A 329 10.69 5.30 -3.29
N VAL A 330 10.04 6.07 -2.43
CA VAL A 330 9.13 7.16 -2.83
C VAL A 330 9.90 8.24 -3.60
N MET A 331 11.09 8.62 -3.12
CA MET A 331 11.95 9.57 -3.83
C MET A 331 12.39 9.04 -5.20
N ILE A 332 12.86 7.79 -5.28
CA ILE A 332 13.26 7.15 -6.55
C ILE A 332 12.09 7.17 -7.53
N SER A 333 10.92 6.70 -7.09
CA SER A 333 9.72 6.66 -7.93
C SER A 333 9.28 8.04 -8.40
N CYS A 334 9.44 9.07 -7.56
CA CYS A 334 9.15 10.45 -7.94
C CYS A 334 10.14 10.95 -9.01
N LYS A 335 11.45 10.72 -8.83
CA LYS A 335 12.48 11.14 -9.80
C LYS A 335 12.27 10.48 -11.16
N ASN A 336 12.07 9.17 -11.18
CA ASN A 336 11.76 8.41 -12.40
C ASN A 336 10.49 8.96 -13.08
N SER A 337 9.47 9.31 -12.29
CA SER A 337 8.24 9.93 -12.83
C SER A 337 8.51 11.29 -13.46
N VAL A 338 9.36 12.13 -12.87
CA VAL A 338 9.74 13.43 -13.45
C VAL A 338 10.63 13.26 -14.68
N GLU A 339 11.56 12.30 -14.68
CA GLU A 339 12.45 12.02 -15.82
C GLU A 339 11.68 11.50 -17.02
N SER A 340 10.73 10.58 -16.80
CA SER A 340 9.86 10.07 -17.87
C SER A 340 9.02 11.15 -18.56
N GLN A 341 8.78 12.31 -17.91
CA GLN A 341 8.08 13.43 -18.56
C GLN A 341 8.93 14.11 -19.62
N LYS A 342 10.26 13.99 -19.58
CA LYS A 342 11.15 14.57 -20.60
C LYS A 342 11.13 13.77 -21.91
N GLU A 343 10.72 12.51 -21.84
CA GLU A 343 10.65 11.59 -22.97
C GLU A 343 9.24 11.53 -23.61
N LEU A 344 8.27 12.22 -23.01
CA LEU A 344 6.86 12.27 -23.38
C LEU A 344 6.47 13.63 -23.96
#